data_AF-A0A1E3YSX8-F1
#
_entry.id   AF-A0A1E3YSX8-F1
#
_cell.length_a   1.000
_cell.length_b   1.000
_cell.length_c   1.000
_cell.angle_alpha   90.00
_cell.angle_beta   90.00
_cell.angle_gamma   90.00
#
_symmetry.space_group_name_H-M   'P 1'
#
loop_
_entity.id
_entity.type
_entity.pdbx_description
1 polymer ?
#
loop_
_entity_poly.entity_id
_entity_poly.type
_entity_poly.pdbx_seq_one_letter_code
_entity_poly.pdbx_strand_id
1 'polypeptide(L)'
;MPSDSTTTLTKSGYATRDAAPLLSKFGRKNPALLLSLGLVSLLSLTYSCGALAATAPPLGSASNFAIVSDTFTNSGNPTTINGSVCYTTPPSTAPTTVTGIIKTPCDTEIADQGIALADLDSQLGTCIPLGSAVDLSAVVVSGGTPGVIPPGCYSSTGAMSIGSTVTLNGSGIYVFRPGAGATTAALNTAADSIVSLNGGACAGNVFWAPTAATTLGANSTFIGTVIGNAGMSMGAGATLSGRALTSGGTVTTSANAISLPGLCAAPTVPSITVSKISNGDVGTFGFSGSNGFANQSITTLASGSAVAGATQTLTAAGVSTSITEAAPPLGYTLASISCTGLGSGGTQTNDLLTRTVTLDAAATAAGAAIACTFTNNLDGFVPPSTIPSLSEWAMLFLAGLLAIAGFAAIRRKGL
;
A
#
# COMPACT_ATOMS: atom_id res chain seq x y z
N MET A 1 -23.48 -56.95 33.61
CA MET A 1 -23.49 -57.49 32.23
C MET A 1 -24.81 -57.07 31.60
N PRO A 2 -24.77 -56.47 30.40
CA PRO A 2 -25.38 -55.17 30.09
C PRO A 2 -26.88 -55.28 29.74
N SER A 3 -27.76 -54.33 30.05
CA SER A 3 -27.79 -52.87 29.79
C SER A 3 -28.20 -52.52 28.36
N ASP A 4 -29.50 -52.34 28.16
CA ASP A 4 -30.03 -51.34 27.23
C ASP A 4 -31.45 -50.94 27.68
N SER A 5 -31.72 -49.63 27.82
CA SER A 5 -33.04 -48.98 27.70
C SER A 5 -32.97 -47.49 28.03
N THR A 6 -33.41 -46.72 27.05
CA THR A 6 -33.57 -45.26 26.93
C THR A 6 -34.61 -44.68 27.89
N THR A 7 -34.38 -43.46 28.41
CA THR A 7 -35.38 -42.34 28.55
C THR A 7 -34.82 -41.13 29.33
N THR A 8 -35.00 -39.91 28.79
CA THR A 8 -35.02 -38.62 29.52
C THR A 8 -35.90 -37.64 28.72
N LEU A 9 -37.16 -37.41 29.13
CA LEU A 9 -37.70 -36.46 30.11
C LEU A 9 -38.15 -35.11 29.50
N THR A 10 -39.47 -34.97 29.34
CA THR A 10 -40.22 -33.71 29.20
C THR A 10 -41.09 -33.52 30.44
N LYS A 11 -41.10 -32.34 31.09
CA LYS A 11 -42.32 -31.78 31.70
C LYS A 11 -42.20 -30.31 32.12
N SER A 12 -43.21 -29.56 31.68
CA SER A 12 -43.61 -28.21 32.10
C SER A 12 -44.13 -28.18 33.55
N GLY A 13 -43.93 -27.06 34.25
CA GLY A 13 -44.52 -26.78 35.56
C GLY A 13 -44.65 -25.27 35.83
N TYR A 14 -45.89 -24.77 35.83
CA TYR A 14 -46.29 -23.44 36.30
C TYR A 14 -46.79 -23.52 37.75
N ALA A 15 -46.49 -22.51 38.58
CA ALA A 15 -47.43 -21.94 39.57
C ALA A 15 -46.90 -20.61 40.15
N THR A 16 -47.87 -19.71 40.38
CA THR A 16 -47.85 -18.26 40.67
C THR A 16 -47.48 -17.86 42.10
N ARG A 17 -47.06 -16.59 42.31
CA ARG A 17 -47.36 -15.84 43.55
C ARG A 17 -47.28 -14.30 43.42
N ASP A 18 -48.45 -13.69 43.59
CA ASP A 18 -48.82 -12.42 44.25
C ASP A 18 -48.09 -11.09 43.96
N ALA A 19 -48.89 -10.12 43.50
CA ALA A 19 -48.59 -8.70 43.47
C ALA A 19 -49.04 -8.02 44.78
N ALA A 20 -48.20 -7.13 45.32
CA ALA A 20 -48.62 -6.01 46.17
C ALA A 20 -47.64 -4.82 46.01
N PRO A 21 -48.13 -3.57 46.14
CA PRO A 21 -47.51 -2.41 45.50
C PRO A 21 -46.64 -1.59 46.47
N LEU A 22 -45.57 -0.98 45.96
CA LEU A 22 -44.90 0.12 46.66
C LEU A 22 -44.81 1.34 45.73
N LEU A 23 -45.75 2.25 45.95
CA LEU A 23 -45.68 3.65 45.54
C LEU A 23 -44.44 4.29 46.18
N SER A 24 -43.54 4.85 45.36
CA SER A 24 -42.52 5.79 45.81
C SER A 24 -42.28 6.89 44.77
N LYS A 25 -43.09 7.93 44.90
CA LYS A 25 -42.85 9.36 44.62
C LYS A 25 -41.81 9.73 43.54
N PHE A 26 -42.31 10.31 42.46
CA PHE A 26 -41.61 11.29 41.63
C PHE A 26 -41.04 12.43 42.49
N GLY A 27 -39.76 12.76 42.30
CA GLY A 27 -39.21 13.98 42.89
C GLY A 27 -37.70 14.18 42.79
N ARG A 28 -37.18 14.43 41.57
CA ARG A 28 -36.31 15.59 41.24
C ARG A 28 -35.66 15.39 39.87
N LYS A 29 -35.78 16.43 39.05
CA LYS A 29 -35.14 16.59 37.75
C LYS A 29 -33.62 16.63 37.97
N ASN A 30 -32.89 15.55 37.65
CA ASN A 30 -31.43 15.57 37.54
C ASN A 30 -31.07 15.63 36.04
N PRO A 31 -30.62 16.77 35.50
CA PRO A 31 -30.20 16.88 34.10
C PRO A 31 -28.90 16.11 33.80
N ALA A 32 -28.29 15.46 34.79
CA ALA A 32 -27.04 14.73 34.65
C ALA A 32 -27.15 13.36 33.95
N LEU A 33 -28.37 12.81 33.79
CA LEU A 33 -28.55 11.48 33.16
C LEU A 33 -28.68 11.54 31.62
N LEU A 34 -28.88 12.73 31.04
CA LEU A 34 -28.94 12.91 29.58
C LEU A 34 -27.57 13.19 28.94
N LEU A 35 -26.53 13.43 29.75
CA LEU A 35 -25.16 13.58 29.27
C LEU A 35 -24.42 12.24 29.08
N SER A 36 -24.92 11.13 29.65
CA SER A 36 -24.28 9.81 29.51
C SER A 36 -24.72 9.03 28.26
N LEU A 37 -25.87 9.35 27.66
CA LEU A 37 -26.28 8.77 26.36
C LEU A 37 -25.74 9.54 25.15
N GLY A 38 -25.29 10.79 25.32
CA GLY A 38 -24.65 11.58 24.27
C GLY A 38 -23.16 11.27 24.05
N LEU A 39 -22.49 10.66 25.04
CA LEU A 39 -21.05 10.39 24.98
C LEU A 39 -20.70 8.98 24.44
N VAL A 40 -21.67 8.07 24.37
CA VAL A 40 -21.47 6.70 23.83
C VAL A 40 -21.72 6.64 22.32
N SER A 41 -22.39 7.65 21.73
CA SER A 41 -22.66 7.72 20.28
C SER A 41 -21.65 8.57 19.49
N LEU A 42 -20.64 9.14 20.15
CA LEU A 42 -19.55 9.91 19.53
C LEU A 42 -18.19 9.22 19.64
N LEU A 43 -18.21 7.89 19.80
CA LEU A 43 -17.05 7.02 19.67
C LEU A 43 -17.22 6.01 18.53
N SER A 44 -17.99 6.40 17.51
CA SER A 44 -17.88 5.85 16.15
C SER A 44 -16.75 6.57 15.42
N LEU A 45 -15.56 6.64 16.03
CA LEU A 45 -14.35 7.01 15.29
C LEU A 45 -14.13 5.92 14.27
N THR A 46 -14.47 6.22 13.02
CA THR A 46 -13.71 5.86 11.83
C THR A 46 -12.66 4.80 12.11
N TYR A 47 -13.06 3.54 12.05
CA TYR A 47 -12.13 2.46 11.79
C TYR A 47 -11.66 2.66 10.36
N SER A 48 -10.73 3.60 10.17
CA SER A 48 -9.82 3.58 9.04
C SER A 48 -8.95 2.36 9.26
N CYS A 49 -9.48 1.19 8.88
CA CYS A 49 -8.65 0.02 8.65
C CYS A 49 -7.63 0.47 7.62
N GLY A 50 -6.39 0.72 8.05
CA GLY A 50 -5.31 1.02 7.14
C GLY A 50 -5.29 -0.08 6.09
N ALA A 51 -5.28 0.29 4.81
CA ALA A 51 -5.13 -0.68 3.74
C ALA A 51 -3.84 -1.45 4.03
N LEU A 52 -3.97 -2.74 4.37
CA LEU A 52 -2.81 -3.61 4.51
C LEU A 52 -2.19 -3.71 3.11
N ALA A 53 -0.96 -3.25 2.98
CA ALA A 53 -0.24 -3.29 1.72
C ALA A 53 0.00 -4.76 1.34
N ALA A 54 -0.61 -5.19 0.23
CA ALA A 54 -0.25 -6.46 -0.41
C ALA A 54 1.10 -6.31 -1.12
N THR A 55 1.86 -7.39 -1.16
CA THR A 55 3.15 -7.45 -1.86
C THR A 55 2.96 -8.20 -3.18
N ALA A 56 3.53 -7.68 -4.27
CA ALA A 56 3.51 -8.40 -5.53
C ALA A 56 4.48 -9.60 -5.46
N PRO A 57 4.04 -10.83 -5.82
CA PRO A 57 4.92 -11.98 -5.80
C PRO A 57 5.97 -11.89 -6.93
N PRO A 58 7.20 -12.37 -6.71
CA PRO A 58 8.22 -12.40 -7.75
C PRO A 58 7.86 -13.46 -8.80
N LEU A 59 7.57 -13.02 -10.04
CA LEU A 59 7.21 -13.93 -11.14
C LEU A 59 8.41 -14.53 -11.88
N GLY A 60 9.64 -14.09 -11.59
CA GLY A 60 10.85 -14.57 -12.26
C GLY A 60 10.76 -14.56 -13.79
N SER A 61 11.21 -15.63 -14.44
CA SER A 61 11.11 -15.86 -15.88
C SER A 61 9.66 -16.00 -16.37
N ALA A 62 8.75 -16.53 -15.53
CA ALA A 62 7.33 -16.67 -15.86
C ALA A 62 6.64 -15.32 -16.13
N SER A 63 7.23 -14.20 -15.71
CA SER A 63 6.77 -12.85 -16.05
C SER A 63 6.66 -12.59 -17.56
N ASN A 64 7.45 -13.29 -18.38
CA ASN A 64 7.45 -13.14 -19.85
C ASN A 64 6.44 -14.04 -20.58
N PHE A 65 5.70 -14.87 -19.84
CA PHE A 65 4.78 -15.87 -20.39
C PHE A 65 3.33 -15.50 -20.12
N ALA A 66 2.52 -15.52 -21.17
CA ALA A 66 1.07 -15.39 -21.09
C ALA A 66 0.42 -16.70 -20.59
N ILE A 67 1.00 -17.85 -20.94
CA ILE A 67 0.57 -19.17 -20.51
C ILE A 67 1.78 -19.99 -20.05
N VAL A 68 1.69 -20.54 -18.84
CA VAL A 68 2.58 -21.59 -18.30
C VAL A 68 1.66 -22.72 -17.83
N SER A 69 1.82 -23.91 -18.39
CA SER A 69 0.91 -25.04 -18.13
C SER A 69 1.60 -26.39 -18.29
N ASP A 70 1.03 -27.45 -17.73
CA ASP A 70 1.48 -28.81 -18.06
C ASP A 70 0.88 -29.24 -19.39
N THR A 71 -0.42 -29.01 -19.58
CA THR A 71 -1.13 -29.26 -20.83
C THR A 71 -1.77 -27.99 -21.32
N PHE A 72 -1.53 -27.64 -22.58
CA PHE A 72 -2.25 -26.57 -23.24
C PHE A 72 -3.24 -27.17 -24.24
N THR A 73 -4.51 -26.77 -24.17
CA THR A 73 -5.53 -27.13 -25.13
C THR A 73 -6.16 -25.88 -25.75
N ASN A 74 -6.47 -25.99 -27.04
CA ASN A 74 -7.13 -24.94 -27.80
C ASN A 74 -8.22 -25.58 -28.65
N SER A 75 -9.46 -25.31 -28.28
CA SER A 75 -10.68 -25.98 -28.74
C SER A 75 -11.54 -25.13 -29.68
N GLY A 76 -11.19 -23.86 -29.86
CA GLY A 76 -11.89 -22.92 -30.74
C GLY A 76 -10.95 -21.87 -31.27
N ASN A 77 -11.20 -21.38 -32.49
CA ASN A 77 -10.40 -20.35 -33.14
C ASN A 77 -11.31 -19.17 -33.57
N PRO A 78 -10.76 -17.95 -33.69
CA PRO A 78 -9.33 -17.62 -33.53
C PRO A 78 -8.93 -17.39 -32.07
N THR A 79 -7.96 -18.16 -31.57
CA THR A 79 -7.27 -17.85 -30.31
C THR A 79 -5.99 -17.05 -30.61
N THR A 80 -5.85 -15.88 -29.99
CA THR A 80 -4.69 -14.99 -30.13
C THR A 80 -3.98 -14.80 -28.80
N ILE A 81 -2.66 -14.94 -28.81
CA ILE A 81 -1.81 -14.83 -27.62
C ILE A 81 -0.72 -13.80 -27.89
N ASN A 82 -0.83 -12.65 -27.24
CA ASN A 82 0.21 -11.63 -27.24
C ASN A 82 1.15 -11.81 -26.03
N GLY A 83 2.11 -12.72 -26.18
CA GLY A 83 3.05 -13.14 -25.15
C GLY A 83 3.64 -14.51 -25.46
N SER A 84 4.61 -14.94 -24.65
CA SER A 84 5.20 -16.28 -24.77
C SER A 84 4.29 -17.34 -24.17
N VAL A 85 4.38 -18.56 -24.66
CA VAL A 85 3.64 -19.73 -24.16
C VAL A 85 4.63 -20.81 -23.80
N CYS A 86 4.42 -21.49 -22.68
CA CYS A 86 5.10 -22.75 -22.43
C CYS A 86 4.09 -23.84 -22.03
N TYR A 87 4.39 -25.06 -22.47
CA TYR A 87 3.66 -26.26 -22.06
C TYR A 87 4.56 -27.49 -22.10
N THR A 88 4.14 -28.57 -21.42
CA THR A 88 4.73 -29.91 -21.59
C THR A 88 3.98 -30.70 -22.66
N THR A 89 2.65 -30.63 -22.66
CA THR A 89 1.77 -31.28 -23.65
C THR A 89 1.14 -30.22 -24.56
N PRO A 90 1.39 -30.26 -25.89
CA PRO A 90 0.90 -29.27 -26.84
C PRO A 90 -0.60 -29.41 -27.12
N PRO A 91 -1.26 -28.35 -27.63
CA PRO A 91 -2.63 -28.43 -28.11
C PRO A 91 -2.70 -29.19 -29.43
N SER A 92 -3.79 -29.92 -29.66
CA SER A 92 -4.04 -30.59 -30.94
C SER A 92 -4.32 -29.60 -32.08
N THR A 93 -4.80 -28.40 -31.76
CA THR A 93 -5.02 -27.30 -32.70
C THR A 93 -4.24 -26.09 -32.23
N ALA A 94 -3.29 -25.60 -33.03
CA ALA A 94 -2.51 -24.42 -32.67
C ALA A 94 -3.40 -23.17 -32.54
N PRO A 95 -3.06 -22.22 -31.62
CA PRO A 95 -3.62 -20.88 -31.65
C PRO A 95 -3.39 -20.21 -33.00
N THR A 96 -4.26 -19.28 -33.37
CA THR A 96 -4.14 -18.52 -34.61
C THR A 96 -2.89 -17.63 -34.60
N THR A 97 -2.51 -17.10 -33.45
CA THR A 97 -1.32 -16.26 -33.31
C THR A 97 -0.71 -16.40 -31.92
N VAL A 98 0.61 -16.52 -31.87
CA VAL A 98 1.45 -16.35 -30.67
C VAL A 98 2.55 -15.37 -31.04
N THR A 99 2.62 -14.20 -30.39
CA THR A 99 3.63 -13.18 -30.72
C THR A 99 4.98 -13.42 -30.05
N GLY A 100 4.99 -14.12 -28.91
CA GLY A 100 6.19 -14.50 -28.19
C GLY A 100 6.74 -15.86 -28.61
N ILE A 101 7.64 -16.40 -27.79
CA ILE A 101 8.20 -17.74 -28.03
C ILE A 101 7.24 -18.83 -27.55
N ILE A 102 7.34 -20.01 -28.16
CA ILE A 102 6.74 -21.24 -27.63
C ILE A 102 7.87 -22.08 -27.04
N LYS A 103 7.79 -22.41 -25.75
CA LYS A 103 8.81 -23.17 -25.01
C LYS A 103 8.26 -24.52 -24.54
N THR A 104 9.04 -25.58 -24.68
CA THR A 104 8.77 -26.91 -24.13
C THR A 104 10.09 -27.60 -23.79
N PRO A 105 10.30 -28.12 -22.55
CA PRO A 105 9.43 -28.04 -21.37
C PRO A 105 9.49 -26.69 -20.63
N CYS A 106 8.63 -26.52 -19.62
CA CYS A 106 8.46 -25.30 -18.80
C CYS A 106 9.30 -25.26 -17.50
N ASP A 107 10.41 -25.99 -17.39
CA ASP A 107 11.03 -26.28 -16.08
C ASP A 107 11.32 -25.04 -15.22
N THR A 108 11.93 -24.00 -15.80
CA THR A 108 12.24 -22.74 -15.09
C THR A 108 10.99 -21.95 -14.74
N GLU A 109 10.05 -21.84 -15.67
CA GLU A 109 8.82 -21.06 -15.51
C GLU A 109 7.89 -21.69 -14.46
N ILE A 110 7.86 -23.03 -14.38
CA ILE A 110 7.13 -23.76 -13.33
C ILE A 110 7.79 -23.54 -11.96
N ALA A 111 9.11 -23.57 -11.87
CA ALA A 111 9.81 -23.30 -10.63
C ALA A 111 9.54 -21.86 -10.11
N ASP A 112 9.64 -20.87 -11.00
CA ASP A 112 9.36 -19.47 -10.66
C ASP A 112 7.88 -19.25 -10.28
N GLN A 113 6.95 -19.93 -10.99
CA GLN A 113 5.54 -19.93 -10.64
C GLN A 113 5.29 -20.49 -9.23
N GLY A 114 5.99 -21.56 -8.84
CA GLY A 114 5.90 -22.14 -7.49
C GLY A 114 6.42 -21.19 -6.41
N ILE A 115 7.51 -20.47 -6.68
CA ILE A 115 8.04 -19.42 -5.79
C ILE A 115 7.01 -18.30 -5.63
N ALA A 116 6.40 -17.83 -6.72
CA ALA A 116 5.37 -16.80 -6.69
C ALA A 116 4.14 -17.23 -5.88
N LEU A 117 3.71 -18.48 -6.04
CA LEU A 117 2.59 -19.03 -5.27
C LEU A 117 2.90 -19.09 -3.77
N ALA A 118 4.10 -19.56 -3.40
CA ALA A 118 4.55 -19.61 -2.01
C ALA A 118 4.67 -18.21 -1.37
N ASP A 119 5.10 -17.20 -2.13
CA ASP A 119 5.10 -15.80 -1.69
C ASP A 119 3.67 -15.33 -1.37
N LEU A 120 2.72 -15.58 -2.28
CA LEU A 120 1.31 -15.25 -2.05
C LEU A 120 0.72 -16.03 -0.85
N ASP A 121 1.13 -17.28 -0.62
CA ASP A 121 0.70 -18.08 0.53
C ASP A 121 1.21 -17.48 1.85
N SER A 122 2.43 -16.96 1.86
CA SER A 122 3.03 -16.33 3.05
C SER A 122 2.30 -15.06 3.49
N GLN A 123 1.63 -14.37 2.55
CA GLN A 123 0.84 -13.17 2.83
C GLN A 123 -0.53 -13.49 3.45
N LEU A 124 -0.95 -14.76 3.51
CA LEU A 124 -2.33 -15.10 3.82
C LEU A 124 -2.81 -14.60 5.19
N GLY A 125 -1.92 -14.58 6.19
CA GLY A 125 -2.24 -14.10 7.53
C GLY A 125 -2.57 -12.60 7.62
N THR A 126 -2.28 -11.82 6.58
CA THR A 126 -2.58 -10.38 6.50
C THR A 126 -3.74 -10.06 5.57
N CYS A 127 -4.31 -11.06 4.88
CA CYS A 127 -5.40 -10.84 3.94
C CYS A 127 -6.74 -10.63 4.64
N ILE A 128 -7.54 -9.72 4.10
CA ILE A 128 -8.89 -9.41 4.59
C ILE A 128 -9.83 -10.58 4.23
N PRO A 129 -10.44 -11.27 5.23
CA PRO A 129 -11.37 -12.36 4.95
C PRO A 129 -12.71 -11.83 4.44
N LEU A 130 -13.11 -12.28 3.25
CA LEU A 130 -14.36 -11.92 2.58
C LEU A 130 -15.52 -12.88 2.88
N GLY A 131 -15.24 -14.01 3.55
CA GLY A 131 -16.22 -15.04 3.88
C GLY A 131 -15.85 -16.41 3.35
N SER A 132 -16.84 -17.28 3.17
CA SER A 132 -16.64 -18.64 2.65
C SER A 132 -16.74 -18.67 1.12
N ALA A 133 -17.93 -18.83 0.55
CA ALA A 133 -18.16 -18.58 -0.87
C ALA A 133 -18.60 -17.13 -1.06
N VAL A 134 -18.00 -16.43 -2.02
CA VAL A 134 -18.24 -14.98 -2.19
C VAL A 134 -18.29 -14.58 -3.66
N ASP A 135 -19.28 -13.78 -4.04
CA ASP A 135 -19.31 -13.08 -5.32
C ASP A 135 -18.69 -11.69 -5.15
N LEU A 136 -17.52 -11.49 -5.74
CA LEU A 136 -16.77 -10.24 -5.66
C LEU A 136 -17.56 -9.05 -6.19
N SER A 137 -18.50 -9.26 -7.12
CA SER A 137 -19.35 -8.17 -7.65
C SER A 137 -20.39 -7.67 -6.64
N ALA A 138 -20.63 -8.39 -5.56
CA ALA A 138 -21.52 -8.01 -4.46
C ALA A 138 -20.77 -7.65 -3.17
N VAL A 139 -19.45 -7.83 -3.13
CA VAL A 139 -18.62 -7.55 -1.93
C VAL A 139 -18.57 -6.06 -1.65
N VAL A 140 -18.74 -5.71 -0.37
CA VAL A 140 -18.48 -4.38 0.17
C VAL A 140 -17.21 -4.42 1.01
N VAL A 141 -16.17 -3.73 0.54
CA VAL A 141 -14.91 -3.56 1.30
C VAL A 141 -14.95 -2.21 2.00
N SER A 142 -14.63 -2.18 3.29
CA SER A 142 -14.48 -0.95 4.10
C SER A 142 -15.62 0.07 4.00
N GLY A 143 -16.86 -0.40 3.79
CA GLY A 143 -18.05 0.45 3.64
C GLY A 143 -18.16 1.16 2.28
N GLY A 144 -17.37 0.74 1.29
CA GLY A 144 -17.43 1.24 -0.08
C GLY A 144 -18.61 0.70 -0.90
N THR A 145 -18.59 1.01 -2.19
CA THR A 145 -19.62 0.53 -3.13
C THR A 145 -19.47 -0.97 -3.38
N PRO A 146 -20.57 -1.75 -3.42
CA PRO A 146 -20.51 -3.16 -3.82
C PRO A 146 -19.76 -3.36 -5.15
N GLY A 147 -18.87 -4.35 -5.22
CA GLY A 147 -18.10 -4.65 -6.43
C GLY A 147 -16.94 -3.70 -6.71
N VAL A 148 -16.72 -2.67 -5.87
CA VAL A 148 -15.56 -1.77 -5.97
C VAL A 148 -14.55 -2.14 -4.90
N ILE A 149 -13.41 -2.66 -5.34
CA ILE A 149 -12.39 -3.24 -4.46
C ILE A 149 -11.15 -2.33 -4.50
N PRO A 150 -10.67 -1.80 -3.35
CA PRO A 150 -9.42 -1.05 -3.27
C PRO A 150 -8.20 -1.98 -3.30
N PRO A 151 -6.96 -1.46 -3.47
CA PRO A 151 -5.75 -2.27 -3.36
C PRO A 151 -5.65 -2.97 -2.00
N GLY A 152 -5.15 -4.20 -1.98
CA GLY A 152 -5.00 -5.00 -0.77
C GLY A 152 -4.95 -6.50 -1.05
N CYS A 153 -4.78 -7.28 0.03
CA CYS A 153 -4.93 -8.74 -0.03
C CYS A 153 -6.30 -9.16 0.52
N TYR A 154 -6.97 -10.06 -0.20
CA TYR A 154 -8.30 -10.56 0.10
C TYR A 154 -8.32 -12.08 0.09
N SER A 155 -8.98 -12.69 1.07
CA SER A 155 -9.07 -14.14 1.20
C SER A 155 -10.50 -14.61 1.35
N SER A 156 -10.78 -15.86 0.97
CA SER A 156 -12.03 -16.54 1.30
C SER A 156 -11.74 -18.00 1.64
N THR A 157 -12.54 -18.61 2.50
CA THR A 157 -12.38 -20.04 2.85
C THR A 157 -13.03 -20.98 1.84
N GLY A 158 -13.76 -20.44 0.85
CA GLY A 158 -14.38 -21.17 -0.25
C GLY A 158 -14.18 -20.43 -1.58
N ALA A 159 -14.99 -20.79 -2.58
CA ALA A 159 -14.86 -20.25 -3.94
C ALA A 159 -15.10 -18.74 -4.01
N MET A 160 -14.35 -18.06 -4.88
CA MET A 160 -14.65 -16.69 -5.29
C MET A 160 -15.28 -16.69 -6.67
N SER A 161 -16.34 -15.92 -6.85
CA SER A 161 -17.00 -15.73 -8.13
C SER A 161 -17.03 -14.27 -8.57
N ILE A 162 -17.18 -14.05 -9.87
CA ILE A 162 -17.43 -12.74 -10.47
C ILE A 162 -18.72 -12.86 -11.29
N GLY A 163 -19.85 -12.53 -10.68
CA GLY A 163 -21.17 -12.66 -11.31
C GLY A 163 -21.50 -11.55 -12.31
N SER A 164 -20.91 -10.36 -12.13
CA SER A 164 -21.12 -9.19 -12.98
C SER A 164 -19.85 -8.34 -13.11
N THR A 165 -19.93 -7.02 -12.93
CA THR A 165 -18.76 -6.13 -12.99
C THR A 165 -18.11 -6.01 -11.61
N VAL A 166 -16.79 -6.19 -11.57
CA VAL A 166 -15.92 -5.82 -10.44
C VAL A 166 -14.96 -4.73 -10.91
N THR A 167 -14.83 -3.67 -10.12
CA THR A 167 -13.88 -2.58 -10.38
C THR A 167 -12.77 -2.58 -9.33
N LEU A 168 -11.54 -2.79 -9.77
CA LEU A 168 -10.34 -2.60 -8.97
C LEU A 168 -9.98 -1.11 -9.02
N ASN A 169 -10.11 -0.41 -7.89
CA ASN A 169 -10.05 1.04 -7.84
C ASN A 169 -8.95 1.56 -6.92
N GLY A 170 -7.91 2.16 -7.52
CA GLY A 170 -6.77 2.72 -6.81
C GLY A 170 -5.44 2.14 -7.28
N SER A 171 -4.39 2.95 -7.23
CA SER A 171 -3.02 2.47 -7.45
C SER A 171 -2.58 1.57 -6.30
N GLY A 172 -2.07 0.38 -6.62
CA GLY A 172 -1.52 -0.56 -5.66
C GLY A 172 -1.57 -2.00 -6.15
N ILE A 173 -1.28 -2.92 -5.23
CA ILE A 173 -1.32 -4.37 -5.47
C ILE A 173 -2.66 -4.94 -5.04
N TYR A 174 -3.20 -5.86 -5.84
CA TYR A 174 -4.42 -6.61 -5.56
C TYR A 174 -4.09 -8.10 -5.51
N VAL A 175 -4.33 -8.75 -4.38
CA VAL A 175 -4.15 -10.19 -4.22
C VAL A 175 -5.48 -10.80 -3.80
N PHE A 176 -5.93 -11.81 -4.54
CA PHE A 176 -7.13 -12.58 -4.24
C PHE A 176 -6.77 -14.04 -3.97
N ARG A 177 -7.15 -14.55 -2.80
CA ARG A 177 -6.84 -15.87 -2.27
C ARG A 177 -8.10 -16.69 -2.00
N PRO A 178 -8.77 -17.23 -3.04
CA PRO A 178 -9.83 -18.23 -2.85
C PRO A 178 -9.24 -19.51 -2.25
N GLY A 179 -9.83 -20.00 -1.16
CA GLY A 179 -9.42 -21.26 -0.52
C GLY A 179 -8.27 -21.11 0.47
N ALA A 180 -8.08 -19.91 1.00
CA ALA A 180 -7.25 -19.66 2.16
C ALA A 180 -7.59 -20.60 3.33
N GLY A 181 -6.70 -21.55 3.63
CA GLY A 181 -6.90 -22.52 4.72
C GLY A 181 -7.96 -23.60 4.45
N ALA A 182 -8.48 -23.70 3.22
CA ALA A 182 -9.38 -24.77 2.79
C ALA A 182 -8.73 -25.64 1.71
N THR A 183 -9.16 -26.89 1.59
CA THR A 183 -8.53 -27.86 0.66
C THR A 183 -8.83 -27.57 -0.81
N THR A 184 -9.98 -26.96 -1.15
CA THR A 184 -10.36 -26.67 -2.54
C THR A 184 -11.28 -25.45 -2.67
N ALA A 185 -10.87 -24.44 -3.44
CA ALA A 185 -11.71 -23.31 -3.80
C ALA A 185 -11.44 -22.83 -5.23
N ALA A 186 -12.49 -22.85 -6.04
CA ALA A 186 -12.44 -22.40 -7.42
C ALA A 186 -12.48 -20.87 -7.52
N LEU A 187 -12.06 -20.37 -8.68
CA LEU A 187 -12.32 -19.01 -9.14
C LEU A 187 -13.17 -19.09 -10.40
N ASN A 188 -14.37 -18.52 -10.39
CA ASN A 188 -15.28 -18.57 -11.53
C ASN A 188 -15.77 -17.19 -11.94
N THR A 189 -15.97 -16.98 -13.23
CA THR A 189 -16.64 -15.79 -13.74
C THR A 189 -17.89 -16.20 -14.52
N ALA A 190 -18.96 -15.41 -14.39
CA ALA A 190 -20.15 -15.58 -15.21
C ALA A 190 -19.86 -15.17 -16.66
N ALA A 191 -20.71 -15.58 -17.59
CA ALA A 191 -20.66 -15.03 -18.95
C ALA A 191 -20.85 -13.52 -18.93
N ASP A 192 -20.18 -12.82 -19.84
CA ASP A 192 -20.23 -11.35 -20.00
C ASP A 192 -19.81 -10.53 -18.76
N SER A 193 -19.25 -11.18 -17.72
CA SER A 193 -18.70 -10.52 -16.53
C SER A 193 -17.43 -9.74 -16.84
N ILE A 194 -17.15 -8.68 -16.06
CA ILE A 194 -16.07 -7.74 -16.34
C ILE A 194 -15.26 -7.47 -15.08
N VAL A 195 -13.95 -7.64 -15.16
CA VAL A 195 -12.98 -7.02 -14.24
C VAL A 195 -12.48 -5.73 -14.89
N SER A 196 -12.72 -4.58 -14.26
CA SER A 196 -12.26 -3.27 -14.73
C SER A 196 -11.23 -2.66 -13.79
N LEU A 197 -10.37 -1.81 -14.34
CA LEU A 197 -9.39 -1.03 -13.59
C LEU A 197 -9.80 0.44 -13.55
N ASN A 198 -9.70 1.07 -12.39
CA ASN A 198 -9.95 2.49 -12.19
C ASN A 198 -8.94 3.09 -11.20
N GLY A 199 -8.86 4.42 -11.14
CA GLY A 199 -8.12 5.13 -10.08
C GLY A 199 -6.61 4.84 -10.05
N GLY A 200 -6.01 4.49 -11.20
CA GLY A 200 -4.59 4.14 -11.28
C GLY A 200 -4.28 2.66 -11.00
N ALA A 201 -5.28 1.80 -10.87
CA ALA A 201 -5.08 0.35 -10.82
C ALA A 201 -4.41 -0.15 -12.11
N CYS A 202 -3.54 -1.15 -11.99
CA CYS A 202 -2.77 -1.67 -13.11
C CYS A 202 -2.86 -3.20 -13.20
N ALA A 203 -3.06 -3.73 -14.41
CA ALA A 203 -3.26 -5.16 -14.65
C ALA A 203 -2.09 -6.04 -14.17
N GLY A 204 -0.85 -5.55 -14.28
CA GLY A 204 0.34 -6.27 -13.82
C GLY A 204 0.47 -6.39 -12.31
N ASN A 205 -0.35 -5.65 -11.54
CA ASN A 205 -0.39 -5.65 -10.09
C ASN A 205 -1.60 -6.40 -9.52
N VAL A 206 -2.31 -7.18 -10.35
CA VAL A 206 -3.47 -7.98 -9.95
C VAL A 206 -3.10 -9.47 -9.98
N PHE A 207 -3.27 -10.15 -8.85
CA PHE A 207 -2.90 -11.54 -8.66
C PHE A 207 -4.06 -12.35 -8.08
N TRP A 208 -4.30 -13.51 -8.68
CA TRP A 208 -5.33 -14.45 -8.27
C TRP A 208 -4.68 -15.79 -7.99
N ALA A 209 -4.85 -16.33 -6.77
CA ALA A 209 -4.29 -17.63 -6.41
C ALA A 209 -5.35 -18.58 -5.83
N PRO A 210 -6.22 -19.15 -6.69
CA PRO A 210 -7.18 -20.17 -6.29
C PRO A 210 -6.49 -21.50 -5.98
N THR A 211 -7.05 -22.25 -5.05
CA THR A 211 -6.58 -23.62 -4.73
C THR A 211 -7.24 -24.71 -5.57
N ALA A 212 -8.25 -24.36 -6.39
CA ALA A 212 -8.87 -25.24 -7.37
C ALA A 212 -9.02 -24.55 -8.74
N ALA A 213 -9.68 -25.23 -9.69
CA ALA A 213 -9.72 -24.80 -11.08
C ALA A 213 -10.29 -23.38 -11.24
N THR A 214 -9.73 -22.65 -12.21
CA THR A 214 -10.26 -21.35 -12.64
C THR A 214 -11.14 -21.54 -13.88
N THR A 215 -12.34 -20.96 -13.89
CA THR A 215 -13.23 -20.99 -15.07
C THR A 215 -13.66 -19.58 -15.42
N LEU A 216 -13.28 -19.10 -16.60
CA LEU A 216 -13.77 -17.83 -17.14
C LEU A 216 -15.00 -18.09 -18.00
N GLY A 217 -16.11 -17.42 -17.71
CA GLY A 217 -17.33 -17.49 -18.51
C GLY A 217 -17.13 -16.95 -19.92
N ALA A 218 -18.00 -17.35 -20.85
CA ALA A 218 -17.95 -16.88 -22.24
C ALA A 218 -18.02 -15.34 -22.31
N ASN A 219 -17.29 -14.74 -23.23
CA ASN A 219 -17.18 -13.29 -23.44
C ASN A 219 -16.78 -12.46 -22.20
N SER A 220 -16.35 -13.10 -21.09
CA SER A 220 -15.91 -12.35 -19.92
C SER A 220 -14.62 -11.58 -20.19
N THR A 221 -14.45 -10.45 -19.52
CA THR A 221 -13.21 -9.66 -19.53
C THR A 221 -12.50 -9.83 -18.21
N PHE A 222 -11.34 -10.49 -18.23
CA PHE A 222 -10.58 -10.79 -17.03
C PHE A 222 -9.22 -10.09 -17.02
N ILE A 223 -8.78 -9.66 -15.83
CA ILE A 223 -7.53 -8.91 -15.64
C ILE A 223 -6.72 -9.53 -14.52
N GLY A 224 -5.42 -9.72 -14.75
CA GLY A 224 -4.45 -10.13 -13.74
C GLY A 224 -3.77 -11.47 -14.02
N THR A 225 -2.82 -11.80 -13.15
CA THR A 225 -2.04 -13.04 -13.20
C THR A 225 -2.73 -14.08 -12.34
N VAL A 226 -3.21 -15.17 -12.94
CA VAL A 226 -3.72 -16.33 -12.21
C VAL A 226 -2.58 -17.30 -11.95
N ILE A 227 -2.35 -17.63 -10.69
CA ILE A 227 -1.25 -18.47 -10.20
C ILE A 227 -1.84 -19.62 -9.38
N GLY A 228 -1.69 -20.86 -9.83
CA GLY A 228 -2.16 -21.99 -9.03
C GLY A 228 -1.69 -23.33 -9.58
N ASN A 229 -2.01 -24.41 -8.88
CA ASN A 229 -1.68 -25.77 -9.34
C ASN A 229 -2.85 -26.48 -10.05
N ALA A 230 -4.00 -25.81 -10.13
CA ALA A 230 -5.17 -26.30 -10.82
C ALA A 230 -5.27 -25.69 -12.22
N GLY A 231 -5.91 -26.39 -13.15
CA GLY A 231 -6.11 -25.91 -14.51
C GLY A 231 -7.00 -24.66 -14.61
N MET A 232 -6.93 -24.01 -15.77
CA MET A 232 -7.79 -22.90 -16.15
C MET A 232 -8.56 -23.25 -17.41
N SER A 233 -9.86 -22.97 -17.43
CA SER A 233 -10.70 -23.07 -18.63
C SER A 233 -11.28 -21.72 -18.98
N MET A 234 -11.04 -21.28 -20.21
CA MET A 234 -11.59 -20.03 -20.75
C MET A 234 -12.75 -20.35 -21.68
N GLY A 235 -13.94 -19.84 -21.34
CA GLY A 235 -15.13 -19.91 -22.19
C GLY A 235 -14.92 -19.16 -23.51
N ALA A 236 -15.75 -19.49 -24.50
CA ALA A 236 -15.64 -18.92 -25.84
C ALA A 236 -15.61 -17.38 -25.81
N GLY A 237 -14.65 -16.76 -26.50
CA GLY A 237 -14.58 -15.30 -26.62
C GLY A 237 -14.11 -14.55 -25.37
N ALA A 238 -13.84 -15.23 -24.25
CA ALA A 238 -13.30 -14.59 -23.06
C ALA A 238 -11.93 -13.94 -23.34
N THR A 239 -11.64 -12.84 -22.66
CA THR A 239 -10.38 -12.10 -22.80
C THR A 239 -9.61 -12.08 -21.49
N LEU A 240 -8.28 -12.16 -21.59
CA LEU A 240 -7.36 -12.10 -20.45
C LEU A 240 -6.28 -11.05 -20.70
N SER A 241 -6.33 -9.93 -19.96
CA SER A 241 -5.19 -9.01 -19.83
C SER A 241 -4.40 -9.41 -18.60
N GLY A 242 -3.43 -10.31 -18.77
CA GLY A 242 -2.93 -11.09 -17.66
C GLY A 242 -2.06 -12.26 -18.05
N ARG A 243 -2.02 -13.25 -17.15
CA ARG A 243 -1.26 -14.50 -17.34
C ARG A 243 -2.05 -15.67 -16.76
N ALA A 244 -1.96 -16.83 -17.39
CA ALA A 244 -2.41 -18.11 -16.87
C ALA A 244 -1.18 -18.93 -16.47
N LEU A 245 -0.78 -18.85 -15.20
CA LEU A 245 0.38 -19.54 -14.63
C LEU A 245 -0.08 -20.74 -13.80
N THR A 246 -0.48 -21.81 -14.48
CA THR A 246 -1.12 -22.98 -13.86
C THR A 246 -0.28 -24.26 -14.04
N SER A 247 0.76 -24.41 -13.23
CA SER A 247 1.60 -25.62 -13.22
C SER A 247 0.81 -26.84 -12.69
N GLY A 248 0.99 -28.04 -13.21
CA GLY A 248 0.20 -29.21 -12.82
C GLY A 248 -1.23 -29.25 -13.40
N GLY A 249 -1.66 -28.20 -14.10
CA GLY A 249 -3.00 -28.04 -14.66
C GLY A 249 -3.04 -27.99 -16.19
N THR A 250 -4.26 -28.14 -16.73
CA THR A 250 -4.54 -27.87 -18.14
C THR A 250 -5.02 -26.43 -18.30
N VAL A 251 -4.46 -25.69 -19.26
CA VAL A 251 -5.04 -24.43 -19.74
C VAL A 251 -5.84 -24.71 -21.00
N THR A 252 -7.13 -24.42 -20.97
CA THR A 252 -8.06 -24.63 -22.09
C THR A 252 -8.53 -23.28 -22.64
N THR A 253 -8.36 -23.10 -23.95
CA THR A 253 -8.82 -21.93 -24.69
C THR A 253 -9.83 -22.29 -25.77
N SER A 254 -10.69 -21.33 -26.12
CA SER A 254 -11.69 -21.39 -27.18
C SER A 254 -11.95 -19.98 -27.72
N ALA A 255 -11.35 -19.64 -28.86
CA ALA A 255 -11.50 -18.34 -29.51
C ALA A 255 -11.21 -17.14 -28.57
N ASN A 256 -10.15 -17.25 -27.75
CA ASN A 256 -9.82 -16.26 -26.74
C ASN A 256 -8.76 -15.26 -27.21
N ALA A 257 -8.76 -14.08 -26.60
CA ALA A 257 -7.67 -13.12 -26.71
C ALA A 257 -6.93 -13.01 -25.37
N ILE A 258 -5.64 -13.36 -25.36
CA ILE A 258 -4.78 -13.32 -24.19
C ILE A 258 -3.64 -12.35 -24.47
N SER A 259 -3.38 -11.41 -23.57
CA SER A 259 -2.28 -10.46 -23.69
C SER A 259 -1.59 -10.29 -22.35
N LEU A 260 -0.26 -10.28 -22.36
CA LEU A 260 0.51 -9.90 -21.18
C LEU A 260 0.03 -8.54 -20.66
N PRO A 261 -0.06 -8.34 -19.34
CA PRO A 261 -0.39 -7.04 -18.80
C PRO A 261 0.74 -6.07 -19.15
N GLY A 262 0.36 -4.83 -19.50
CA GLY A 262 1.33 -3.76 -19.72
C GLY A 262 2.19 -3.51 -18.46
N LEU A 263 3.33 -2.86 -18.66
CA LEU A 263 4.19 -2.46 -17.55
C LEU A 263 3.41 -1.54 -16.60
N CYS A 264 3.35 -1.93 -15.33
CA CYS A 264 2.85 -1.04 -14.30
C CYS A 264 3.91 0.00 -13.95
N ALA A 265 3.48 1.22 -13.66
CA ALA A 265 4.36 2.18 -13.01
C ALA A 265 4.87 1.56 -11.70
N ALA A 266 6.19 1.57 -11.50
CA ALA A 266 6.76 1.11 -10.25
C ALA A 266 6.16 1.93 -9.08
N PRO A 267 5.90 1.32 -7.91
CA PRO A 267 5.49 2.08 -6.73
C PRO A 267 6.49 3.21 -6.47
N THR A 268 6.02 4.45 -6.46
CA THR A 268 6.87 5.61 -6.17
C THR A 268 7.17 5.63 -4.68
N VAL A 269 8.34 5.16 -4.29
CA VAL A 269 8.83 5.25 -2.91
C VAL A 269 9.41 6.64 -2.63
N PRO A 270 9.32 7.14 -1.38
CA PRO A 270 9.88 8.44 -1.03
C PRO A 270 11.41 8.43 -1.06
N SER A 271 11.99 9.58 -1.36
CA SER A 271 13.42 9.81 -1.25
C SER A 271 13.73 10.72 -0.05
N ILE A 272 14.93 10.59 0.49
CA ILE A 272 15.42 11.41 1.59
C ILE A 272 16.86 11.87 1.36
N THR A 273 17.11 13.15 1.55
CA THR A 273 18.45 13.75 1.58
C THR A 273 18.71 14.33 2.96
N VAL A 274 19.81 13.91 3.59
CA VAL A 274 20.26 14.50 4.86
C VAL A 274 21.35 15.53 4.55
N SER A 275 21.21 16.73 5.10
CA SER A 275 22.22 17.79 5.04
C SER A 275 22.74 18.09 6.44
N LYS A 276 24.04 18.38 6.54
CA LYS A 276 24.70 18.72 7.79
C LYS A 276 25.22 20.16 7.75
N ILE A 277 24.92 20.90 8.81
CA ILE A 277 25.57 22.16 9.15
C ILE A 277 26.36 21.95 10.46
N SER A 278 27.63 22.36 10.47
CA SER A 278 28.42 22.52 11.70
C SER A 278 28.76 23.99 11.85
N ASN A 279 28.56 24.51 13.05
CA ASN A 279 28.88 25.89 13.39
C ASN A 279 30.07 25.92 14.34
N GLY A 280 31.01 26.83 14.12
CA GLY A 280 32.22 27.01 14.92
C GLY A 280 33.45 26.30 14.36
N ASP A 281 33.27 25.17 13.68
CA ASP A 281 34.34 24.48 12.94
C ASP A 281 33.69 23.51 11.91
N VAL A 282 34.53 22.70 11.27
CA VAL A 282 34.15 21.56 10.44
C VAL A 282 34.22 20.24 11.22
N GLY A 283 33.70 19.18 10.63
CA GLY A 283 33.68 17.85 11.22
C GLY A 283 32.95 16.83 10.36
N THR A 284 33.14 15.56 10.71
CA THR A 284 32.45 14.41 10.08
C THR A 284 31.39 13.88 11.02
N PHE A 285 30.17 13.74 10.52
CA PHE A 285 28.99 13.36 11.29
C PHE A 285 28.32 12.15 10.65
N GLY A 286 28.13 11.09 11.44
CA GLY A 286 27.52 9.84 10.98
C GLY A 286 26.00 9.88 11.12
N PHE A 287 25.31 9.24 10.18
CA PHE A 287 23.86 9.12 10.16
C PHE A 287 23.44 7.68 9.92
N SER A 288 22.41 7.26 10.66
CA SER A 288 21.70 6.00 10.46
C SER A 288 20.20 6.24 10.44
N GLY A 289 19.44 5.24 10.01
CA GLY A 289 17.99 5.37 9.96
C GLY A 289 17.26 4.05 9.78
N SER A 290 15.93 4.13 9.77
CA SER A 290 15.03 3.02 9.49
C SER A 290 14.51 3.08 8.05
N ASN A 291 13.58 2.17 7.69
CA ASN A 291 12.94 2.12 6.37
C ASN A 291 13.95 2.07 5.20
N GLY A 292 15.02 1.30 5.37
CA GLY A 292 16.04 1.09 4.34
C GLY A 292 17.06 2.20 4.15
N PHE A 293 17.06 3.24 4.98
CA PHE A 293 18.11 4.25 4.95
C PHE A 293 19.47 3.63 5.27
N ALA A 294 20.41 3.69 4.32
CA ALA A 294 21.77 3.20 4.50
C ALA A 294 22.60 4.22 5.31
N ASN A 295 23.46 3.70 6.18
CA ASN A 295 24.32 4.54 6.99
C ASN A 295 25.26 5.37 6.09
N GLN A 296 25.42 6.65 6.42
CA GLN A 296 26.31 7.55 5.70
C GLN A 296 27.02 8.52 6.65
N SER A 297 28.17 9.03 6.23
CA SER A 297 28.91 10.07 6.93
C SER A 297 28.97 11.33 6.07
N ILE A 298 28.70 12.48 6.68
CA ILE A 298 28.76 13.78 6.02
C ILE A 298 29.86 14.61 6.67
N THR A 299 30.83 15.03 5.86
CA THR A 299 31.92 15.92 6.28
C THR A 299 31.60 17.34 5.84
N THR A 300 31.51 18.24 6.80
CA THR A 300 31.33 19.68 6.57
C THR A 300 32.65 20.30 6.10
N LEU A 301 32.58 21.31 5.23
CA LEU A 301 33.77 21.92 4.61
C LEU A 301 34.01 23.38 5.07
N ALA A 302 32.99 24.02 5.64
CA ALA A 302 33.08 25.34 6.23
C ALA A 302 32.02 25.50 7.32
N SER A 303 32.34 26.24 8.38
CA SER A 303 31.38 26.58 9.44
C SER A 303 30.16 27.32 8.85
N GLY A 304 28.96 26.92 9.26
CA GLY A 304 27.69 27.53 8.86
C GLY A 304 27.18 27.13 7.47
N SER A 305 27.97 26.37 6.70
CA SER A 305 27.58 25.93 5.36
C SER A 305 27.01 24.52 5.39
N ALA A 306 25.85 24.33 4.76
CA ALA A 306 25.23 23.02 4.62
C ALA A 306 26.00 22.16 3.62
N VAL A 307 26.28 20.91 3.98
CA VAL A 307 26.76 19.87 3.08
C VAL A 307 25.70 18.78 3.00
N ALA A 308 25.21 18.50 1.80
CA ALA A 308 24.27 17.41 1.55
C ALA A 308 25.01 16.07 1.45
N GLY A 309 24.47 15.04 2.10
CA GLY A 309 24.84 13.65 1.87
C GLY A 309 24.21 13.09 0.60
N ALA A 310 24.36 11.78 0.40
CA ALA A 310 23.70 11.10 -0.70
C ALA A 310 22.17 11.13 -0.51
N THR A 311 21.45 11.43 -1.58
CA THR A 311 19.99 11.19 -1.65
C THR A 311 19.75 9.69 -1.68
N GLN A 312 18.90 9.21 -0.79
CA GLN A 312 18.57 7.79 -0.66
C GLN A 312 17.09 7.56 -0.91
N THR A 313 16.77 6.41 -1.47
CA THR A 313 15.39 5.95 -1.64
C THR A 313 15.01 5.09 -0.45
N LEU A 314 13.90 5.39 0.22
CA LEU A 314 13.41 4.55 1.32
C LEU A 314 12.75 3.28 0.77
N THR A 315 12.73 2.22 1.57
CA THR A 315 12.20 0.91 1.15
C THR A 315 10.70 0.93 0.89
N ALA A 316 9.94 1.65 1.72
CA ALA A 316 8.48 1.71 1.61
C ALA A 316 7.94 3.12 1.82
N ALA A 317 6.87 3.44 1.09
CA ALA A 317 6.04 4.62 1.35
C ALA A 317 5.09 4.38 2.52
N GLY A 318 4.69 5.43 3.22
CA GLY A 318 3.68 5.33 4.28
C GLY A 318 4.19 4.70 5.58
N VAL A 319 5.51 4.60 5.76
CA VAL A 319 6.15 3.96 6.92
C VAL A 319 6.86 5.01 7.76
N SER A 320 6.54 5.04 9.05
CA SER A 320 7.21 5.91 10.02
C SER A 320 8.72 5.70 9.95
N THR A 321 9.48 6.76 9.67
CA THR A 321 10.92 6.68 9.39
C THR A 321 11.70 7.56 10.35
N SER A 322 12.74 7.01 10.97
CA SER A 322 13.62 7.75 11.87
C SER A 322 14.99 7.93 11.25
N ILE A 323 15.57 9.13 11.36
CA ILE A 323 16.97 9.42 11.04
C ILE A 323 17.66 9.90 12.30
N THR A 324 18.78 9.27 12.64
CA THR A 324 19.57 9.58 13.84
C THR A 324 20.97 9.99 13.46
N GLU A 325 21.41 11.12 14.00
CA GLU A 325 22.81 11.51 13.96
C GLU A 325 23.56 10.77 15.08
N ALA A 326 24.66 10.11 14.74
CA ALA A 326 25.54 9.47 15.71
C ALA A 326 26.14 10.51 16.68
N ALA A 327 26.79 10.02 17.74
CA ALA A 327 27.56 10.89 18.63
C ALA A 327 28.56 11.72 17.79
N PRO A 328 28.53 13.06 17.90
CA PRO A 328 29.33 13.92 17.05
C PRO A 328 30.79 13.93 17.53
N PRO A 329 31.72 14.54 16.76
CA PRO A 329 33.04 14.87 17.27
C PRO A 329 32.96 15.65 18.59
N LEU A 330 33.99 15.54 19.42
CA LEU A 330 34.03 16.17 20.75
C LEU A 330 33.76 17.67 20.66
N GLY A 331 32.93 18.18 21.57
CA GLY A 331 32.57 19.59 21.67
C GLY A 331 31.40 20.05 20.82
N TYR A 332 30.74 19.17 20.05
CA TYR A 332 29.52 19.53 19.31
C TYR A 332 28.24 19.14 20.04
N THR A 333 27.26 20.04 20.03
CA THR A 333 25.88 19.79 20.48
C THR A 333 24.90 19.97 19.32
N LEU A 334 23.86 19.13 19.25
CA LEU A 334 22.82 19.27 18.22
C LEU A 334 21.89 20.43 18.59
N ALA A 335 21.86 21.46 17.75
CA ALA A 335 21.08 22.66 17.98
C ALA A 335 19.67 22.56 17.38
N SER A 336 19.54 21.97 16.19
CA SER A 336 18.24 21.84 15.53
C SER A 336 18.22 20.75 14.47
N ILE A 337 17.02 20.25 14.20
CA ILE A 337 16.69 19.42 13.03
C ILE A 337 15.50 20.06 12.31
N SER A 338 15.54 20.11 10.98
CA SER A 338 14.41 20.58 10.18
C SER A 338 14.30 19.81 8.87
N CYS A 339 13.16 19.15 8.65
CA CYS A 339 12.81 18.49 7.42
C CYS A 339 11.77 19.27 6.60
N THR A 340 11.89 19.19 5.28
CA THR A 340 10.97 19.74 4.27
C THR A 340 10.64 18.68 3.24
N GLY A 341 9.67 18.94 2.35
CA GLY A 341 9.26 17.97 1.32
C GLY A 341 8.53 16.75 1.86
N LEU A 342 7.95 16.87 3.07
CA LEU A 342 7.13 15.83 3.68
C LEU A 342 5.85 15.61 2.86
N GLY A 343 5.34 14.37 2.88
CA GLY A 343 4.04 14.05 2.32
C GLY A 343 2.90 14.88 2.93
N SER A 344 1.81 15.05 2.17
CA SER A 344 0.68 15.89 2.55
C SER A 344 0.09 15.46 3.90
N GLY A 345 -0.02 16.40 4.84
CA GLY A 345 -0.51 16.14 6.20
C GLY A 345 0.52 15.44 7.11
N GLY A 346 1.71 15.17 6.61
CA GLY A 346 2.80 14.56 7.37
C GLY A 346 3.49 15.52 8.32
N THR A 347 3.97 14.97 9.44
CA THR A 347 4.68 15.72 10.47
C THR A 347 6.04 15.11 10.78
N GLN A 348 6.91 15.94 11.37
CA GLN A 348 8.19 15.50 11.94
C GLN A 348 8.19 15.76 13.44
N THR A 349 8.83 14.87 14.20
CA THR A 349 9.10 15.02 15.63
C THR A 349 10.59 14.95 15.87
N ASN A 350 11.16 16.00 16.49
CA ASN A 350 12.58 16.09 16.77
C ASN A 350 12.86 15.74 18.23
N ASP A 351 13.81 14.84 18.46
CA ASP A 351 14.43 14.58 19.77
C ASP A 351 15.90 14.99 19.69
N LEU A 352 16.22 16.14 20.29
CA LEU A 352 17.59 16.68 20.27
C LEU A 352 18.53 15.94 21.23
N LEU A 353 17.99 15.24 22.24
CA LEU A 353 18.79 14.48 23.21
C LEU A 353 19.29 13.18 22.58
N THR A 354 18.40 12.46 21.89
CA THR A 354 18.76 11.24 21.16
C THR A 354 19.28 11.54 19.75
N ARG A 355 19.21 12.81 19.33
CA ARG A 355 19.69 13.29 18.02
C ARG A 355 18.93 12.67 16.85
N THR A 356 17.62 12.49 17.04
CA THR A 356 16.75 11.76 16.13
C THR A 356 15.64 12.67 15.62
N VAL A 357 15.31 12.56 14.33
CA VAL A 357 14.02 13.01 13.80
C VAL A 357 13.19 11.79 13.43
N THR A 358 11.93 11.79 13.84
CA THR A 358 10.93 10.81 13.42
C THR A 358 9.93 11.48 12.49
N LEU A 359 9.85 10.97 11.26
CA LEU A 359 8.85 11.32 10.26
C LEU A 359 7.70 10.33 10.40
N ASP A 360 6.47 10.82 10.56
CA ASP A 360 5.31 9.94 10.62
C ASP A 360 5.04 9.26 9.27
N ALA A 361 4.09 8.31 9.24
CA ALA A 361 3.72 7.58 8.04
C ALA A 361 3.24 8.51 6.90
N ALA A 362 2.54 9.60 7.21
CA ALA A 362 2.06 10.53 6.19
C ALA A 362 3.22 11.37 5.60
N ALA A 363 4.23 11.69 6.41
CA ALA A 363 5.41 12.43 5.99
C ALA A 363 6.25 11.65 4.96
N THR A 364 6.20 10.32 4.97
CA THR A 364 6.87 9.43 4.02
C THR A 364 5.91 8.90 2.95
N ALA A 365 4.91 9.69 2.55
CA ALA A 365 3.99 9.33 1.47
C ALA A 365 4.72 9.00 0.15
N ALA A 366 4.04 8.25 -0.72
CA ALA A 366 4.57 7.84 -2.01
C ALA A 366 5.05 9.05 -2.83
N GLY A 367 6.29 8.99 -3.33
CA GLY A 367 6.91 10.06 -4.11
C GLY A 367 7.31 11.32 -3.32
N ALA A 368 7.22 11.33 -1.98
CA ALA A 368 7.72 12.45 -1.18
C ALA A 368 9.24 12.61 -1.36
N ALA A 369 9.70 13.85 -1.55
CA ALA A 369 11.11 14.19 -1.73
C ALA A 369 11.61 14.94 -0.49
N ILE A 370 11.99 14.17 0.53
CA ILE A 370 12.26 14.68 1.87
C ILE A 370 13.68 15.23 1.95
N ALA A 371 13.84 16.42 2.53
CA ALA A 371 15.15 17.00 2.80
C ALA A 371 15.25 17.41 4.28
N CYS A 372 16.13 16.75 5.04
CA CYS A 372 16.35 16.99 6.45
C CYS A 372 17.71 17.66 6.70
N THR A 373 17.74 18.74 7.46
CA THR A 373 18.96 19.45 7.84
C THR A 373 19.21 19.32 9.33
N PHE A 374 20.37 18.79 9.70
CA PHE A 374 20.86 18.70 11.08
C PHE A 374 21.92 19.79 11.31
N THR A 375 21.76 20.58 12.37
CA THR A 375 22.69 21.68 12.69
C THR A 375 23.33 21.43 14.05
N ASN A 376 24.65 21.32 14.10
CA ASN A 376 25.38 21.26 15.38
C ASN A 376 26.18 22.54 15.59
N ASN A 377 26.27 22.94 16.86
CA ASN A 377 27.11 24.04 17.30
C ASN A 377 28.28 23.48 18.11
N LEU A 378 29.48 23.92 17.80
CA LEU A 378 30.63 23.71 18.65
C LEU A 378 30.43 24.49 19.96
N ASP A 379 30.88 23.93 21.08
CA ASP A 379 30.78 24.55 22.39
C ASP A 379 31.39 25.96 22.37
N GLY A 380 30.65 26.94 22.89
CA GLY A 380 31.05 28.34 22.86
C GLY A 380 30.80 29.06 21.52
N PHE A 381 30.23 28.39 20.51
CA PHE A 381 29.76 29.07 19.31
C PHE A 381 28.61 30.02 19.63
N VAL A 382 28.84 31.31 19.42
CA VAL A 382 27.80 32.34 19.42
C VAL A 382 27.49 32.65 17.96
N PRO A 383 26.26 32.42 17.46
CA PRO A 383 25.91 32.79 16.11
C PRO A 383 26.16 34.30 15.93
N PRO A 384 26.64 34.74 14.75
CA PRO A 384 26.78 36.17 14.49
C PRO A 384 25.42 36.81 14.80
N SER A 385 25.40 37.77 15.73
CA SER A 385 24.19 38.50 16.04
C SER A 385 23.65 39.04 14.72
N THR A 386 22.36 38.81 14.46
CA THR A 386 21.70 39.49 13.37
C THR A 386 21.93 40.98 13.59
N ILE A 387 22.75 41.60 12.74
CA ILE A 387 22.84 43.05 12.70
C ILE A 387 21.39 43.49 12.52
N PRO A 388 20.80 44.31 13.41
CA PRO A 388 19.42 44.72 13.25
C PRO A 388 19.32 45.45 11.91
N SER A 389 18.80 44.77 10.89
CA SER A 389 18.46 45.41 9.64
C SER A 389 17.25 46.27 9.95
N LEU A 390 17.40 47.58 9.74
CA LEU A 390 16.26 48.48 9.71
C LEU A 390 15.25 47.88 8.72
N SER A 391 13.97 47.86 9.09
CA SER A 391 12.92 47.44 8.15
C SER A 391 13.03 48.26 6.87
N GLU A 392 12.58 47.72 5.74
CA GLU A 392 12.61 48.42 4.45
C GLU A 392 12.03 49.84 4.58
N TRP A 393 10.96 49.98 5.35
CA TRP A 393 10.37 51.26 5.74
C TRP A 393 11.30 52.15 6.56
N ALA A 394 11.98 51.62 7.57
CA ALA A 394 12.92 52.39 8.37
C ALA A 394 14.16 52.84 7.58
N MET A 395 14.62 52.06 6.59
CA MET A 395 15.66 52.51 5.65
C MET A 395 15.18 53.63 4.73
N LEU A 396 13.95 53.53 4.19
CA LEU A 396 13.36 54.60 3.38
C LEU A 396 13.17 55.90 4.17
N PHE A 397 12.73 55.80 5.43
CA PHE A 397 12.62 56.96 6.32
C PHE A 397 13.98 57.62 6.60
N LEU A 398 15.01 56.83 6.87
CA LEU A 398 16.36 57.33 7.13
C LEU A 398 16.96 58.02 5.88
N ALA A 399 16.77 57.42 4.70
CA ALA A 399 17.19 58.02 3.43
C ALA A 399 16.45 59.34 3.15
N GLY A 400 15.15 59.39 3.43
CA GLY A 400 14.35 60.62 3.32
C GLY A 400 14.82 61.72 4.26
N LEU A 401 15.10 61.39 5.53
CA LEU A 401 15.65 62.33 6.52
C LEU A 401 17.00 62.92 6.09
N LEU A 402 17.90 62.08 5.56
CA LEU A 402 19.21 62.52 5.06
C LEU A 402 19.07 63.44 3.84
N ALA A 403 18.14 63.16 2.93
CA ALA A 403 17.86 64.01 1.78
C ALA A 403 17.31 65.39 2.19
N ILE A 404 16.39 65.43 3.15
CA ILE A 404 15.82 66.68 3.69
C ILE A 404 16.89 67.50 4.42
N ALA A 405 17.71 66.85 5.25
CA ALA A 405 18.82 67.50 5.95
C ALA A 405 19.86 68.06 4.96
N GLY A 406 20.19 67.30 3.91
CA GLY A 406 21.06 67.76 2.82
C GLY A 406 20.50 68.99 2.10
N PHE A 407 19.20 68.99 1.76
CA PHE A 407 18.55 70.12 1.10
C PHE A 407 18.52 71.37 1.99
N ALA A 408 18.26 71.22 3.29
CA ALA A 408 18.29 72.32 4.26
C ALA A 408 19.70 72.90 4.44
N ALA A 409 20.74 72.05 4.44
CA ALA A 409 22.13 72.48 4.53
C ALA A 409 22.59 73.24 3.27
N ILE A 410 22.15 72.81 2.08
CA ILE A 410 22.45 73.48 0.80
C ILE A 410 21.74 74.85 0.74
N ARG A 411 20.47 74.94 1.15
CA ARG A 411 19.73 76.23 1.19
C ARG A 411 20.36 77.26 2.12
N ARG A 412 20.97 76.84 3.24
CA ARG A 412 21.66 77.77 4.17
C ARG A 412 22.98 78.33 3.64
N LYS A 413 23.57 77.74 2.59
CA LYS A 413 24.82 78.23 1.95
C LYS A 413 24.58 79.14 0.74
N GLY A 414 23.33 79.33 0.32
CA GLY A 414 22.95 80.14 -0.85
C GLY A 414 22.27 81.48 -0.54
N LEU A 415 22.41 81.99 0.69
CA LEU A 415 21.93 83.31 1.13
C LEU A 415 23.10 84.15 1.65
#